data_AF-A0A7V8JP74-F1
#
_entry.id   AF-A0A7V8JP74-F1
#
_cell.length_a   1.000
_cell.length_b   1.000
_cell.length_c   1.000
_cell.angle_alpha   90.00
_cell.angle_beta   90.00
_cell.angle_gamma   90.00
#
_symmetry.space_group_name_H-M   'P 1'
#
loop_
_entity.id
_entity.type
_entity.pdbx_description
1 polymer ?
#
loop_
_entity_poly.entity_id
_entity_poly.type
_entity_poly.pdbx_seq_one_letter_code
_entity_poly.pdbx_strand_id
1 'polypeptide(L)'
;MQHSSRATGRYALHALSAAILITQVACGGGGGDSSDDTTSTSPSAVTLSGTVVVDQAIQGARVCVDLNRNGACDAGEPTSALTDANGRYTLRYQPANASAATTFNQAPVLGLITAQSVDKADGDPFGIALTLSAPAGKASQINPLTTLVQLGIANGLTLATAETAVVQQFGLASTAKLYSYQDDPASDSNPIPATARTAALVTSIALSMGVTPTVVASNAPAIPGANLPRLTFINAQNYSYLLRQTDGTLNANGFTQQFEIRGAKVNGVAQGRTALFPSVTLTSTGWKRCDADVPRLLTRGNPGLTYQCQGSTTYLGFTLTPTDVSGRSMADVVSQLRTGDPQLDASDIPYDATLSIADPSVLGNAVFPAGSTMRTGISIQLGSPPAFINNTNSDRIGAVARLEDLIAAFPTSGVNLADARGTASGMGPLDATHVLRAAFVNSSTAQFYVCEGTGPAFADPHDCTPHSQSRFRIDTVNQAQLLTFDTFPGLAAQNGSRRGYTVYDGQVFAYRQPPAGINEGQAITYNQRLNGTAWAALKTTLGIVD
;
A
#
# COMPACT_ATOMS: atom_id res chain seq x y z
N MET A 1 -26.68 41.73 -26.35
CA MET A 1 -28.16 41.87 -26.52
C MET A 1 -28.76 40.63 -25.86
N GLN A 2 -29.25 40.74 -24.62
CA GLN A 2 -30.68 40.73 -24.23
C GLN A 2 -31.39 39.45 -24.70
N HIS A 3 -32.09 38.62 -23.91
CA HIS A 3 -32.59 38.57 -22.52
C HIS A 3 -32.78 37.07 -22.17
N SER A 4 -32.35 36.55 -21.02
CA SER A 4 -33.12 36.39 -19.76
C SER A 4 -34.51 35.76 -19.89
N SER A 5 -34.71 34.55 -19.36
CA SER A 5 -35.95 34.18 -18.66
C SER A 5 -35.69 33.07 -17.62
N ARG A 6 -36.12 33.36 -16.39
CA ARG A 6 -36.14 32.51 -15.20
C ARG A 6 -37.42 31.68 -15.18
N ALA A 7 -37.36 30.46 -14.64
CA ALA A 7 -38.53 29.76 -14.12
C ALA A 7 -38.24 29.26 -12.70
N THR A 8 -38.86 29.91 -11.71
CA THR A 8 -38.96 29.51 -10.31
C THR A 8 -40.27 28.74 -10.11
N GLY A 9 -40.20 27.52 -9.58
CA GLY A 9 -41.36 26.78 -9.08
C GLY A 9 -41.25 26.57 -7.57
N ARG A 10 -42.08 27.30 -6.81
CA ARG A 10 -42.31 27.14 -5.37
C ARG A 10 -43.41 26.09 -5.18
N TYR A 11 -43.25 25.14 -4.26
CA TYR A 11 -44.37 24.37 -3.70
C TYR A 11 -44.41 24.53 -2.18
N ALA A 12 -45.63 24.77 -1.71
CA ALA A 12 -45.97 25.35 -0.43
C ALA A 12 -46.10 24.29 0.68
N LEU A 13 -45.72 24.73 1.88
CA LEU A 13 -46.09 24.15 3.17
C LEU A 13 -47.61 24.24 3.39
N HIS A 14 -48.25 23.15 3.77
CA HIS A 14 -49.52 23.18 4.51
C HIS A 14 -49.42 22.29 5.75
N ALA A 15 -49.41 22.95 6.90
CA ALA A 15 -49.71 22.39 8.20
C ALA A 15 -51.22 22.28 8.36
N LEU A 16 -51.73 21.15 8.86
CA LEU A 16 -53.06 21.07 9.47
C LEU A 16 -53.02 20.13 10.68
N SER A 17 -53.18 20.75 11.84
CA SER A 17 -53.47 20.12 13.13
C SER A 17 -54.93 19.67 13.18
N ALA A 18 -55.21 18.50 13.76
CA ALA A 18 -56.53 18.19 14.31
C ALA A 18 -56.40 17.17 15.45
N ALA A 19 -56.61 17.64 16.68
CA ALA A 19 -56.78 16.84 17.87
C ALA A 19 -58.25 16.40 17.99
N ILE A 20 -58.49 15.13 18.35
CA ILE A 20 -59.80 14.63 18.79
C ILE A 20 -59.58 13.76 20.03
N LEU A 21 -59.99 14.29 21.19
CA LEU A 21 -60.43 13.53 22.36
C LEU A 21 -61.92 13.20 22.18
N ILE A 22 -62.39 12.04 22.67
CA ILE A 22 -63.69 11.85 23.38
C ILE A 22 -63.71 10.44 24.04
N THR A 23 -63.74 10.50 25.37
CA THR A 23 -64.36 9.68 26.44
C THR A 23 -64.58 8.16 26.38
N GLN A 24 -64.29 7.56 27.53
CA GLN A 24 -64.73 6.26 28.03
C GLN A 24 -66.21 6.22 28.45
N VAL A 25 -66.84 5.04 28.40
CA VAL A 25 -67.46 4.31 29.54
C VAL A 25 -67.86 2.91 29.06
N ALA A 26 -67.35 1.87 29.72
CA ALA A 26 -68.10 0.65 30.00
C ALA A 26 -67.51 -0.03 31.25
N CYS A 27 -68.40 -0.21 32.23
CA CYS A 27 -68.20 -0.82 33.53
C CYS A 27 -68.71 -2.27 33.50
N GLY A 28 -68.08 -3.15 34.28
CA GLY A 28 -68.54 -4.52 34.59
C GLY A 28 -67.45 -5.54 34.25
N GLY A 29 -66.86 -6.31 35.16
CA GLY A 29 -67.19 -6.64 36.54
C GLY A 29 -66.83 -8.13 36.73
N GLY A 30 -66.14 -8.48 37.81
CA GLY A 30 -65.90 -9.88 38.18
C GLY A 30 -64.55 -10.12 38.85
N GLY A 31 -64.56 -10.14 40.18
CA GLY A 31 -63.38 -10.47 40.99
C GLY A 31 -62.99 -11.94 40.91
N GLY A 32 -61.70 -12.17 41.11
CA GLY A 32 -61.08 -13.46 41.35
C GLY A 32 -59.65 -13.19 41.80
N ASP A 33 -59.42 -13.26 43.11
CA ASP A 33 -58.08 -13.29 43.69
C ASP A 33 -57.29 -14.42 43.01
N SER A 34 -56.26 -14.05 42.28
CA SER A 34 -55.16 -14.93 41.91
C SER A 34 -53.94 -14.05 41.85
N SER A 35 -53.05 -14.29 42.81
CA SER A 35 -51.78 -13.61 42.98
C SER A 35 -51.08 -13.45 41.63
N ASP A 36 -50.84 -12.20 41.25
CA ASP A 36 -49.85 -11.85 40.23
C ASP A 36 -48.48 -12.29 40.78
N ASP A 37 -48.16 -13.56 40.57
CA ASP A 37 -46.78 -14.00 40.55
C ASP A 37 -46.21 -13.52 39.21
N THR A 38 -45.78 -12.26 39.17
CA THR A 38 -44.85 -11.81 38.15
C THR A 38 -43.57 -12.61 38.35
N THR A 39 -43.52 -13.82 37.80
CA THR A 39 -42.30 -14.59 37.71
C THR A 39 -41.34 -13.78 36.86
N SER A 40 -40.53 -12.95 37.49
CA SER A 40 -39.31 -12.41 36.93
C SER A 40 -38.40 -13.60 36.67
N THR A 41 -38.59 -14.27 35.53
CA THR A 41 -37.68 -15.31 35.05
C THR A 41 -36.32 -14.65 34.89
N SER A 42 -35.43 -14.86 35.85
CA SER A 42 -34.05 -14.40 35.76
C SER A 42 -33.48 -14.97 34.45
N PRO A 43 -32.92 -14.11 33.57
CA PRO A 43 -32.48 -14.56 32.26
C PRO A 43 -31.39 -15.61 32.40
N SER A 44 -31.39 -16.62 31.53
CA SER A 44 -30.39 -17.68 31.57
C SER A 44 -28.98 -17.13 31.28
N ALA A 45 -27.96 -17.79 31.84
CA ALA A 45 -26.57 -17.49 31.54
C ALA A 45 -26.30 -17.57 30.04
N VAL A 46 -25.60 -16.58 29.51
CA VAL A 46 -25.15 -16.51 28.12
C VAL A 46 -23.69 -16.95 28.07
N THR A 47 -23.34 -17.76 27.07
CA THR A 47 -21.95 -18.13 26.79
C THR A 47 -21.55 -17.57 25.44
N LEU A 48 -20.43 -16.85 25.42
CA LEU A 48 -19.80 -16.31 24.23
C LEU A 48 -18.45 -17.00 24.04
N SER A 49 -18.18 -17.47 22.82
CA SER A 49 -16.93 -18.15 22.49
C SER A 49 -16.48 -17.74 21.08
N GLY A 50 -15.16 -17.76 20.87
CA GLY A 50 -14.55 -17.41 19.60
C GLY A 50 -13.04 -17.50 19.68
N THR A 51 -12.36 -16.87 18.73
CA THR A 51 -10.89 -16.80 18.68
C THR A 51 -10.37 -15.38 18.51
N VAL A 52 -9.19 -15.10 19.07
CA VAL A 52 -8.40 -13.90 18.80
C VAL A 52 -7.26 -14.25 17.85
N VAL A 53 -7.13 -13.53 16.73
CA VAL A 53 -6.19 -13.84 15.63
C VAL A 53 -5.59 -12.55 15.05
N VAL A 54 -4.30 -12.57 14.69
CA VAL A 54 -3.65 -11.54 13.86
C VAL A 54 -3.15 -12.17 12.55
N ASP A 55 -1.94 -12.73 12.50
CA ASP A 55 -1.50 -13.57 11.37
C ASP A 55 -1.87 -15.04 11.66
N GLN A 56 -1.62 -15.49 12.88
CA GLN A 56 -2.16 -16.71 13.46
C GLN A 56 -2.83 -16.46 14.82
N ALA A 57 -3.20 -17.56 15.49
CA ALA A 57 -3.92 -17.52 16.75
C ALA A 57 -3.08 -16.84 17.85
N ILE A 58 -3.73 -15.95 18.62
CA ILE A 58 -3.08 -15.19 19.69
C ILE A 58 -3.27 -15.91 21.02
N GLN A 59 -2.18 -16.38 21.60
CA GLN A 59 -2.15 -16.92 22.96
C GLN A 59 -2.00 -15.80 23.99
N GLY A 60 -2.73 -15.89 25.11
CA GLY A 60 -2.56 -14.98 26.24
C GLY A 60 -3.26 -13.63 26.11
N ALA A 61 -4.27 -13.50 25.24
CA ALA A 61 -5.12 -12.32 25.15
C ALA A 61 -6.31 -12.43 26.12
N ARG A 62 -6.80 -11.31 26.66
CA ARG A 62 -8.04 -11.28 27.45
C ARG A 62 -9.18 -10.74 26.61
N VAL A 63 -10.37 -11.34 26.68
CA VAL A 63 -11.55 -10.85 25.97
C VAL A 63 -12.53 -10.19 26.95
N CYS A 64 -13.13 -9.07 26.56
CA CYS A 64 -14.21 -8.41 27.31
C CYS A 64 -15.36 -8.00 26.38
N VAL A 65 -16.53 -7.75 26.96
CA VAL A 65 -17.68 -7.18 26.25
C VAL A 65 -17.82 -5.71 26.60
N ASP A 66 -17.66 -4.83 25.62
CA ASP A 66 -17.68 -3.37 25.76
C ASP A 66 -19.13 -2.88 25.75
N LEU A 67 -19.76 -2.94 26.93
CA LEU A 67 -21.18 -2.69 27.15
C LEU A 67 -21.53 -1.21 26.98
N ASN A 68 -20.58 -0.31 27.28
CA ASN A 68 -20.79 1.14 27.19
C ASN A 68 -20.31 1.73 25.84
N ARG A 69 -19.66 0.93 25.00
CA ARG A 69 -19.18 1.29 23.64
C ARG A 69 -18.10 2.37 23.66
N ASN A 70 -17.23 2.38 24.67
CA ASN A 70 -16.13 3.35 24.75
C ASN A 70 -14.82 2.82 24.15
N GLY A 71 -14.79 1.56 23.69
CA GLY A 71 -13.60 0.93 23.11
C GLY A 71 -12.54 0.51 24.14
N ALA A 72 -12.88 0.44 25.42
CA ALA A 72 -12.03 -0.01 26.51
C ALA A 72 -12.72 -1.13 27.29
N CYS A 73 -11.92 -1.98 27.95
CA CYS A 73 -12.46 -2.96 28.89
C CYS A 73 -12.54 -2.34 30.29
N ASP A 74 -13.74 -1.96 30.71
CA ASP A 74 -13.97 -1.27 31.97
C ASP A 74 -14.20 -2.22 33.16
N ALA A 75 -14.02 -1.67 34.36
CA ALA A 75 -14.37 -2.39 35.58
C ALA A 75 -15.87 -2.69 35.63
N GLY A 76 -16.22 -3.95 35.85
CA GLY A 76 -17.62 -4.42 35.89
C GLY A 76 -18.12 -4.98 34.57
N GLU A 77 -17.35 -4.88 33.48
CA GLU A 77 -17.67 -5.55 32.24
C GLU A 77 -17.31 -7.04 32.27
N PRO A 78 -18.10 -7.90 31.60
CA PRO A 78 -17.81 -9.33 31.53
C PRO A 78 -16.45 -9.58 30.86
N THR A 79 -15.62 -10.44 31.46
CA THR A 79 -14.30 -10.79 30.92
C THR A 79 -14.10 -12.30 30.86
N SER A 80 -13.26 -12.75 29.92
CA SER A 80 -12.81 -14.13 29.81
C SER A 80 -11.54 -14.40 30.62
N ALA A 81 -11.21 -15.69 30.79
CA ALA A 81 -9.82 -16.10 31.02
C ALA A 81 -8.94 -15.76 29.81
N LEU A 82 -7.62 -15.88 29.95
CA LEU A 82 -6.69 -15.69 28.84
C LEU A 82 -6.94 -16.72 27.73
N THR A 83 -6.75 -16.32 26.48
CA THR A 83 -6.86 -17.22 25.33
C THR A 83 -5.84 -18.34 25.39
N ASP A 84 -6.24 -19.53 24.94
CA ASP A 84 -5.37 -20.70 24.85
C ASP A 84 -4.37 -20.61 23.67
N ALA A 85 -3.54 -21.64 23.49
CA ALA A 85 -2.57 -21.73 22.40
C ALA A 85 -3.19 -21.77 20.98
N ASN A 86 -4.51 -21.96 20.88
CA ASN A 86 -5.28 -21.88 19.64
C ASN A 86 -6.08 -20.57 19.57
N GLY A 87 -5.79 -19.60 20.42
CA GLY A 87 -6.44 -18.29 20.48
C GLY A 87 -7.88 -18.33 20.96
N ARG A 88 -8.35 -19.47 21.50
CA ARG A 88 -9.76 -19.65 21.88
C ARG A 88 -10.05 -18.97 23.20
N TYR A 89 -11.19 -18.30 23.27
CA TYR A 89 -11.75 -17.78 24.51
C TYR A 89 -13.14 -18.33 24.77
N THR A 90 -13.55 -18.31 26.03
CA THR A 90 -14.93 -18.53 26.45
C THR A 90 -15.25 -17.57 27.59
N LEU A 91 -16.39 -16.90 27.48
CA LEU A 91 -16.89 -15.91 28.42
C LEU A 91 -18.31 -16.29 28.80
N ARG A 92 -18.56 -16.41 30.11
CA ARG A 92 -19.90 -16.66 30.64
C ARG A 92 -20.41 -15.39 31.31
N TYR A 93 -21.64 -15.02 31.00
CA TYR A 93 -22.29 -13.85 31.56
C TYR A 93 -23.67 -14.21 32.08
N GLN A 94 -23.96 -13.82 33.32
CA GLN A 94 -25.29 -13.94 33.91
C GLN A 94 -25.95 -12.54 33.87
N PRO A 95 -26.92 -12.30 32.98
CA PRO A 95 -27.56 -10.99 32.91
C PRO A 95 -28.43 -10.76 34.14
N ALA A 96 -28.46 -9.51 34.64
CA ALA A 96 -29.33 -9.16 35.75
C ALA A 96 -30.83 -9.14 35.35
N ASN A 97 -31.11 -8.82 34.08
CA ASN A 97 -32.46 -8.74 33.51
C ASN A 97 -32.40 -8.83 31.97
N ALA A 98 -33.56 -8.86 31.31
CA ALA A 98 -33.67 -8.97 29.85
C ALA A 98 -33.01 -7.78 29.11
N SER A 99 -33.01 -6.57 29.68
CA SER A 99 -32.34 -5.41 29.10
C SER A 99 -30.82 -5.60 29.10
N ALA A 100 -30.24 -6.08 30.21
CA ALA A 100 -28.82 -6.37 30.31
C ALA A 100 -28.40 -7.49 29.32
N ALA A 101 -29.25 -8.50 29.13
CA ALA A 101 -29.04 -9.53 28.11
C ALA A 101 -29.04 -8.94 26.69
N THR A 102 -29.94 -7.99 26.42
CA THR A 102 -30.01 -7.30 25.13
C THR A 102 -28.78 -6.43 24.89
N THR A 103 -28.36 -5.62 25.88
CA THR A 103 -27.14 -4.81 25.81
C THR A 103 -25.92 -5.68 25.54
N PHE A 104 -25.78 -6.81 26.26
CA PHE A 104 -24.70 -7.77 26.04
C PHE A 104 -24.65 -8.29 24.60
N ASN A 105 -25.79 -8.69 24.03
CA ASN A 105 -25.86 -9.21 22.66
C ASN A 105 -25.63 -8.13 21.57
N GLN A 106 -25.81 -6.85 21.92
CA GLN A 106 -25.62 -5.70 21.02
C GLN A 106 -24.32 -4.93 21.26
N ALA A 107 -23.47 -5.42 22.16
CA ALA A 107 -22.19 -4.83 22.49
C ALA A 107 -21.08 -5.38 21.58
N PRO A 108 -20.12 -4.55 21.16
CA PRO A 108 -18.89 -5.04 20.59
C PRO A 108 -18.07 -5.82 21.62
N VAL A 109 -17.15 -6.64 21.12
CA VAL A 109 -16.29 -7.49 21.95
C VAL A 109 -14.85 -7.11 21.67
N LEU A 110 -14.06 -6.92 22.72
CA LEU A 110 -12.67 -6.49 22.64
C LEU A 110 -11.73 -7.64 22.98
N GLY A 111 -10.65 -7.79 22.22
CA GLY A 111 -9.52 -8.66 22.52
C GLY A 111 -8.31 -7.81 22.92
N LEU A 112 -7.92 -7.91 24.18
CA LEU A 112 -6.75 -7.26 24.75
C LEU A 112 -5.52 -8.14 24.58
N ILE A 113 -4.67 -7.77 23.62
CA ILE A 113 -3.35 -8.34 23.42
C ILE A 113 -2.37 -7.54 24.28
N THR A 114 -1.54 -8.24 25.04
CA THR A 114 -0.52 -7.64 25.90
C THR A 114 0.86 -7.81 25.26
N ALA A 115 1.86 -7.09 25.77
CA ALA A 115 3.25 -7.29 25.34
C ALA A 115 3.77 -8.72 25.56
N GLN A 116 3.09 -9.53 26.39
CA GLN A 116 3.41 -10.93 26.69
C GLN A 116 2.57 -11.94 25.90
N SER A 117 1.56 -11.46 25.15
CA SER A 117 0.78 -12.31 24.26
C SER A 117 1.65 -12.74 23.07
N VAL A 118 1.39 -13.91 22.51
CA VAL A 118 2.21 -14.50 21.43
C VAL A 118 1.33 -14.74 20.22
N ASP A 119 1.74 -14.24 19.06
CA ASP A 119 1.23 -14.73 17.78
C ASP A 119 1.99 -16.01 17.41
N LYS A 120 1.24 -17.08 17.14
CA LYS A 120 1.80 -18.38 16.77
C LYS A 120 2.63 -18.32 15.47
N ALA A 121 2.46 -17.30 14.63
CA ALA A 121 3.29 -17.07 13.45
C ALA A 121 4.76 -16.76 13.82
N ASP A 122 4.95 -15.90 14.83
CA ASP A 122 6.28 -15.41 15.24
C ASP A 122 6.93 -16.30 16.30
N GLY A 123 6.11 -16.81 17.24
CA GLY A 123 6.58 -17.60 18.39
C GLY A 123 7.15 -16.75 19.55
N ASP A 124 7.45 -15.48 19.30
CA ASP A 124 7.90 -14.51 20.30
C ASP A 124 6.75 -13.65 20.85
N PRO A 125 6.89 -13.05 22.05
CA PRO A 125 5.93 -12.09 22.57
C PRO A 125 5.78 -10.86 21.66
N PHE A 126 4.55 -10.35 21.54
CA PHE A 126 4.19 -9.21 20.70
C PHE A 126 5.00 -7.94 21.03
N GLY A 127 5.53 -7.82 22.25
CA GLY A 127 6.40 -6.71 22.68
C GLY A 127 5.66 -5.41 23.00
N ILE A 128 4.41 -5.29 22.56
CA ILE A 128 3.54 -4.12 22.73
C ILE A 128 2.08 -4.55 22.98
N ALA A 129 1.30 -3.69 23.62
CA ALA A 129 -0.12 -3.94 23.83
C ALA A 129 -0.96 -3.46 22.63
N LEU A 130 -2.00 -4.21 22.31
CA LEU A 130 -2.90 -3.93 21.19
C LEU A 130 -4.34 -4.33 21.58
N THR A 131 -5.31 -3.47 21.27
CA THR A 131 -6.73 -3.81 21.42
C THR A 131 -7.34 -4.06 20.06
N LEU A 132 -7.89 -5.25 19.87
CA LEU A 132 -8.70 -5.62 18.71
C LEU A 132 -10.18 -5.62 19.09
N SER A 133 -11.06 -5.48 18.11
CA SER A 133 -12.50 -5.49 18.35
C SER A 133 -13.26 -6.28 17.30
N ALA A 134 -14.42 -6.80 17.69
CA ALA A 134 -15.39 -7.43 16.82
C ALA A 134 -16.76 -6.78 17.04
N PRO A 135 -17.52 -6.48 15.96
CA PRO A 135 -18.88 -5.98 16.09
C PRO A 135 -19.83 -6.92 16.81
N ALA A 136 -20.92 -6.35 17.33
CA ALA A 136 -22.03 -7.13 17.89
C ALA A 136 -22.49 -8.23 16.91
N GLY A 137 -22.69 -9.44 17.43
CA GLY A 137 -23.06 -10.61 16.63
C GLY A 137 -21.93 -11.22 15.78
N LYS A 138 -20.70 -10.69 15.84
CA LYS A 138 -19.52 -11.17 15.08
C LYS A 138 -18.36 -11.64 15.97
N ALA A 139 -18.64 -11.86 17.25
CA ALA A 139 -17.63 -12.21 18.26
C ALA A 139 -16.93 -13.56 18.05
N SER A 140 -17.40 -14.41 17.12
CA SER A 140 -16.75 -15.67 16.79
C SER A 140 -15.29 -15.49 16.38
N GLN A 141 -14.93 -14.32 15.84
CA GLN A 141 -13.57 -13.96 15.54
C GLN A 141 -13.28 -12.49 15.86
N ILE A 142 -12.24 -12.26 16.66
CA ILE A 142 -11.70 -10.94 16.98
C ILE A 142 -10.35 -10.83 16.27
N ASN A 143 -10.24 -9.93 15.30
CA ASN A 143 -9.06 -9.78 14.46
C ASN A 143 -8.90 -8.32 13.94
N PRO A 144 -7.78 -7.95 13.31
CA PRO A 144 -7.57 -6.61 12.79
C PRO A 144 -8.60 -6.13 11.75
N LEU A 145 -9.14 -7.03 10.91
CA LEU A 145 -10.17 -6.68 9.94
C LEU A 145 -11.53 -6.43 10.59
N THR A 146 -11.91 -7.21 11.62
CA THR A 146 -13.12 -6.95 12.40
C THR A 146 -12.99 -5.65 13.20
N THR A 147 -11.79 -5.29 13.63
CA THR A 147 -11.50 -3.99 14.26
C THR A 147 -11.81 -2.85 13.30
N LEU A 148 -11.41 -2.96 12.02
CA LEU A 148 -11.78 -1.97 11.00
C LEU A 148 -13.29 -1.87 10.79
N VAL A 149 -14.00 -3.00 10.74
CA VAL A 149 -15.46 -2.99 10.65
C VAL A 149 -16.08 -2.27 11.84
N GLN A 150 -15.61 -2.55 13.06
CA GLN A 150 -16.09 -1.90 14.28
C GLN A 150 -15.79 -0.40 14.29
N LEU A 151 -14.61 0.02 13.81
CA LEU A 151 -14.28 1.44 13.63
C LEU A 151 -15.20 2.12 12.62
N GLY A 152 -15.55 1.43 11.52
CA GLY A 152 -16.55 1.92 10.57
C GLY A 152 -17.91 2.16 11.25
N ILE A 153 -18.35 1.23 12.10
CA ILE A 153 -19.60 1.34 12.85
C ILE A 153 -19.56 2.49 13.87
N ALA A 154 -18.45 2.62 14.60
CA ALA A 154 -18.24 3.72 15.54
C ALA A 154 -18.28 5.10 14.84
N ASN A 155 -17.88 5.15 13.56
CA ASN A 155 -17.98 6.33 12.70
C ASN A 155 -19.34 6.47 11.98
N GLY A 156 -20.37 5.74 12.42
CA GLY A 156 -21.75 5.92 11.97
C GLY A 156 -22.18 5.04 10.79
N LEU A 157 -21.34 4.10 10.34
CA LEU A 157 -21.75 3.14 9.31
C LEU A 157 -22.62 2.02 9.91
N THR A 158 -23.56 1.50 9.11
CA THR A 158 -24.19 0.21 9.42
C THR A 158 -23.17 -0.92 9.30
N LEU A 159 -23.35 -2.05 10.01
CA LEU A 159 -22.51 -3.24 9.89
C LEU A 159 -22.27 -3.66 8.42
N ALA A 160 -23.33 -3.79 7.63
CA ALA A 160 -23.22 -4.22 6.23
C ALA A 160 -22.40 -3.24 5.35
N THR A 161 -22.57 -1.93 5.57
CA THR A 161 -21.80 -0.90 4.87
C THR A 161 -20.33 -0.91 5.30
N ALA A 162 -20.05 -1.11 6.59
CA ALA A 162 -18.69 -1.22 7.10
C ALA A 162 -17.98 -2.48 6.58
N GLU A 163 -18.64 -3.65 6.60
CA GLU A 163 -18.12 -4.90 6.01
C GLU A 163 -17.79 -4.70 4.53
N THR A 164 -18.71 -4.10 3.77
CA THR A 164 -18.51 -3.82 2.34
C THR A 164 -17.34 -2.87 2.10
N ALA A 165 -17.21 -1.81 2.90
CA ALA A 165 -16.13 -0.86 2.80
C ALA A 165 -14.76 -1.51 3.07
N VAL A 166 -14.64 -2.34 4.11
CA VAL A 166 -13.38 -3.05 4.42
C VAL A 166 -13.02 -4.06 3.33
N VAL A 167 -14.00 -4.79 2.78
CA VAL A 167 -13.78 -5.69 1.63
C VAL A 167 -13.22 -4.92 0.43
N GLN A 168 -13.80 -3.77 0.10
CA GLN A 168 -13.33 -2.94 -1.01
C GLN A 168 -11.95 -2.30 -0.72
N GLN A 169 -11.71 -1.88 0.52
CA GLN A 169 -10.46 -1.26 0.95
C GLN A 169 -9.23 -2.14 0.75
N PHE A 170 -9.41 -3.47 0.80
CA PHE A 170 -8.35 -4.46 0.57
C PHE A 170 -8.57 -5.36 -0.65
N GLY A 171 -9.58 -5.09 -1.47
CA GLY A 171 -9.88 -5.91 -2.65
C GLY A 171 -10.15 -7.38 -2.32
N LEU A 172 -10.82 -7.67 -1.20
CA LEU A 172 -11.07 -9.04 -0.74
C LEU A 172 -12.14 -9.72 -1.60
N ALA A 173 -12.05 -11.05 -1.71
CA ALA A 173 -12.98 -11.83 -2.52
C ALA A 173 -14.42 -11.83 -1.97
N SER A 174 -14.61 -11.71 -0.64
CA SER A 174 -15.93 -11.69 -0.01
C SER A 174 -15.86 -11.16 1.44
N THR A 175 -17.02 -10.86 2.02
CA THR A 175 -17.15 -10.49 3.44
C THR A 175 -16.79 -11.64 4.39
N ALA A 176 -16.85 -12.90 3.94
CA ALA A 176 -16.44 -14.04 4.76
C ALA A 176 -14.96 -13.94 5.14
N LYS A 177 -14.10 -13.41 4.26
CA LYS A 177 -12.66 -13.24 4.53
C LYS A 177 -12.35 -12.25 5.66
N LEU A 178 -13.31 -11.41 6.08
CA LEU A 178 -13.16 -10.60 7.30
C LEU A 178 -13.13 -11.46 8.58
N TYR A 179 -13.71 -12.65 8.51
CA TYR A 179 -13.98 -13.55 9.65
C TYR A 179 -13.40 -14.94 9.49
N SER A 180 -12.64 -15.23 8.42
CA SER A 180 -12.11 -16.56 8.16
C SER A 180 -10.99 -16.51 7.12
N TYR A 181 -9.90 -15.81 7.42
CA TYR A 181 -8.74 -15.70 6.53
C TYR A 181 -7.60 -16.68 6.88
N GLN A 182 -7.82 -17.57 7.84
CA GLN A 182 -6.82 -18.55 8.32
C GLN A 182 -6.59 -19.70 7.31
N ASP A 183 -7.33 -19.71 6.20
CA ASP A 183 -7.13 -20.56 5.03
C ASP A 183 -6.27 -19.88 3.93
N ASP A 184 -6.10 -18.56 3.98
CA ASP A 184 -5.15 -17.85 3.10
C ASP A 184 -3.70 -18.24 3.44
N PRO A 185 -2.75 -18.19 2.49
CA PRO A 185 -1.33 -18.37 2.79
C PRO A 185 -0.84 -17.43 3.91
N ALA A 186 0.12 -17.91 4.71
CA ALA A 186 0.77 -17.09 5.73
C ALA A 186 1.54 -15.92 5.10
N SER A 187 1.64 -14.82 5.85
CA SER A 187 2.21 -13.56 5.36
C SER A 187 3.75 -13.58 5.26
N ASP A 188 4.38 -14.65 5.76
CA ASP A 188 5.82 -14.95 5.70
C ASP A 188 6.27 -15.56 4.35
N SER A 189 5.32 -15.85 3.45
CA SER A 189 5.64 -16.43 2.14
C SER A 189 6.37 -15.45 1.22
N ASN A 190 7.26 -15.99 0.37
CA ASN A 190 7.99 -15.21 -0.63
C ASN A 190 7.55 -15.63 -2.06
N PRO A 191 6.93 -14.73 -2.85
CA PRO A 191 6.57 -13.35 -2.53
C PRO A 191 5.40 -13.22 -1.55
N ILE A 192 5.31 -12.08 -0.88
CA ILE A 192 4.22 -11.78 0.08
C ILE A 192 2.88 -11.74 -0.67
N PRO A 193 1.87 -12.50 -0.23
CA PRO A 193 0.65 -12.72 -0.99
C PRO A 193 -0.34 -11.57 -0.75
N ALA A 194 -1.13 -11.23 -1.76
CA ALA A 194 -2.19 -10.24 -1.62
C ALA A 194 -3.48 -10.89 -1.05
N THR A 195 -3.51 -11.09 0.27
CA THR A 195 -4.58 -11.84 0.96
C THR A 195 -5.25 -11.05 2.09
N ALA A 196 -6.36 -11.55 2.60
CA ALA A 196 -6.99 -10.97 3.78
C ALA A 196 -6.11 -11.12 5.03
N ARG A 197 -5.33 -12.21 5.11
CA ARG A 197 -4.36 -12.40 6.19
C ARG A 197 -3.28 -11.33 6.18
N THR A 198 -2.69 -11.04 5.03
CA THR A 198 -1.69 -9.97 4.89
C THR A 198 -2.28 -8.59 5.16
N ALA A 199 -3.54 -8.35 4.78
CA ALA A 199 -4.27 -7.13 5.16
C ALA A 199 -4.45 -7.01 6.68
N ALA A 200 -4.74 -8.12 7.37
CA ALA A 200 -4.88 -8.15 8.82
C ALA A 200 -3.56 -7.83 9.52
N LEU A 201 -2.46 -8.44 9.10
CA LEU A 201 -1.11 -8.19 9.59
C LEU A 201 -0.69 -6.73 9.41
N VAL A 202 -0.85 -6.16 8.20
CA VAL A 202 -0.49 -4.73 8.01
C VAL A 202 -1.38 -3.81 8.84
N THR A 203 -2.63 -4.20 9.09
CA THR A 203 -3.53 -3.47 9.98
C THR A 203 -3.09 -3.55 11.45
N SER A 204 -2.60 -4.70 11.93
CA SER A 204 -2.04 -4.80 13.27
C SER A 204 -0.75 -4.00 13.41
N ILE A 205 0.11 -3.96 12.37
CA ILE A 205 1.30 -3.11 12.34
C ILE A 205 0.91 -1.62 12.38
N ALA A 206 -0.14 -1.21 11.67
CA ALA A 206 -0.61 0.17 11.76
C ALA A 206 -1.09 0.51 13.17
N LEU A 207 -1.92 -0.35 13.77
CA LEU A 207 -2.44 -0.16 15.11
C LEU A 207 -1.34 -0.12 16.18
N SER A 208 -0.32 -0.99 16.07
CA SER A 208 0.82 -1.01 16.97
C SER A 208 1.62 0.28 16.96
N MET A 209 1.70 0.92 15.79
CA MET A 209 2.37 2.21 15.61
C MET A 209 1.49 3.41 16.00
N GLY A 210 0.35 3.16 16.67
CA GLY A 210 -0.57 4.21 17.13
C GLY A 210 -1.37 4.87 16.02
N VAL A 211 -1.42 4.29 14.83
CA VAL A 211 -2.27 4.80 13.74
C VAL A 211 -3.72 4.59 14.14
N THR A 212 -4.55 5.62 13.97
CA THR A 212 -6.01 5.46 14.00
C THR A 212 -6.46 5.03 12.60
N PRO A 213 -6.86 3.77 12.40
CA PRO A 213 -7.26 3.33 11.08
C PRO A 213 -8.55 4.02 10.64
N THR A 214 -8.71 4.16 9.33
CA THR A 214 -9.92 4.76 8.76
C THR A 214 -10.53 3.80 7.75
N VAL A 215 -11.86 3.70 7.81
CA VAL A 215 -12.69 2.98 6.84
C VAL A 215 -13.58 3.99 6.16
N VAL A 216 -13.56 3.97 4.83
CA VAL A 216 -14.26 4.97 4.03
C VAL A 216 -15.33 4.28 3.19
N ALA A 217 -16.58 4.71 3.35
CA ALA A 217 -17.69 4.19 2.57
C ALA A 217 -17.53 4.51 1.06
N SER A 218 -18.08 3.64 0.22
CA SER A 218 -18.01 3.73 -1.24
C SER A 218 -18.66 4.99 -1.84
N ASN A 219 -19.52 5.66 -1.09
CA ASN A 219 -20.20 6.90 -1.49
C ASN A 219 -19.63 8.16 -0.80
N ALA A 220 -18.50 8.05 -0.10
CA ALA A 220 -17.92 9.17 0.63
C ALA A 220 -17.49 10.30 -0.33
N PRO A 221 -17.62 11.58 0.07
CA PRO A 221 -17.21 12.71 -0.76
C PRO A 221 -15.77 12.62 -1.24
N ALA A 222 -15.50 13.19 -2.41
CA ALA A 222 -14.17 13.26 -2.98
C ALA A 222 -13.26 14.13 -2.09
N ILE A 223 -12.03 13.65 -1.85
CA ILE A 223 -11.01 14.39 -1.10
C ILE A 223 -9.82 14.61 -2.03
N PRO A 224 -9.70 15.77 -2.68
CA PRO A 224 -8.58 16.06 -3.56
C PRO A 224 -7.29 16.13 -2.75
N GLY A 225 -6.19 15.75 -3.37
CA GLY A 225 -4.90 15.70 -2.69
C GLY A 225 -3.74 15.74 -3.66
N ALA A 226 -2.65 16.36 -3.21
CA ALA A 226 -1.38 16.36 -3.90
C ALA A 226 -0.26 16.08 -2.90
N ASN A 227 0.74 15.31 -3.32
CA ASN A 227 1.97 15.09 -2.56
C ASN A 227 3.17 15.09 -3.50
N LEU A 228 4.35 15.45 -2.99
CA LEU A 228 5.63 15.47 -3.70
C LEU A 228 6.44 14.21 -3.37
N PRO A 229 6.33 13.13 -4.17
CA PRO A 229 7.17 11.96 -3.99
C PRO A 229 8.63 12.14 -4.31
N ARG A 230 9.04 13.05 -5.19
CA ARG A 230 10.45 13.18 -5.56
C ARG A 230 10.81 14.60 -5.97
N LEU A 231 11.98 15.06 -5.55
CA LEU A 231 12.62 16.28 -6.01
C LEU A 231 14.15 16.08 -6.04
N THR A 232 14.76 16.40 -7.17
CA THR A 232 16.20 16.59 -7.28
C THR A 232 16.42 18.00 -7.82
N PHE A 233 17.01 18.87 -7.02
CA PHE A 233 17.29 20.24 -7.40
C PHE A 233 18.78 20.52 -7.24
N ILE A 234 19.46 20.80 -8.34
CA ILE A 234 20.85 21.28 -8.32
C ILE A 234 20.84 22.81 -8.38
N ASN A 235 20.09 23.35 -9.33
CA ASN A 235 19.82 24.78 -9.49
C ASN A 235 18.60 24.98 -10.41
N ALA A 236 18.20 26.23 -10.65
CA ALA A 236 17.06 26.56 -11.51
C ALA A 236 17.21 26.11 -12.99
N GLN A 237 18.41 25.73 -13.42
CA GLN A 237 18.68 25.18 -14.76
C GLN A 237 18.76 23.65 -14.78
N ASN A 238 18.85 23.00 -13.62
CA ASN A 238 19.06 21.56 -13.45
C ASN A 238 18.23 21.04 -12.29
N TYR A 239 17.02 20.57 -12.59
CA TYR A 239 16.12 19.98 -11.62
C TYR A 239 15.23 18.89 -12.23
N SER A 240 14.67 18.03 -11.39
CA SER A 240 13.56 17.14 -11.73
C SER A 240 12.63 17.00 -10.52
N TYR A 241 11.33 16.91 -10.76
CA TYR A 241 10.33 16.66 -9.72
C TYR A 241 9.29 15.65 -10.21
N LEU A 242 8.66 14.98 -9.25
CA LEU A 242 7.49 14.12 -9.44
C LEU A 242 6.47 14.51 -8.39
N LEU A 243 5.30 14.96 -8.85
CA LEU A 243 4.12 15.26 -8.06
C LEU A 243 3.07 14.18 -8.32
N ARG A 244 2.35 13.77 -7.27
CA ARG A 244 1.19 12.89 -7.38
C ARG A 244 -0.07 13.64 -7.00
N GLN A 245 -1.07 13.63 -7.87
CA GLN A 245 -2.33 14.35 -7.68
C GLN A 245 -3.54 13.44 -7.87
N THR A 246 -4.57 13.64 -7.06
CA THR A 246 -5.86 12.97 -7.17
C THR A 246 -6.96 14.01 -6.93
N ASP A 247 -8.07 13.88 -7.65
CA ASP A 247 -9.30 14.61 -7.35
C ASP A 247 -10.06 13.99 -6.17
N GLY A 248 -9.67 12.78 -5.75
CA GLY A 248 -10.28 12.02 -4.67
C GLY A 248 -11.59 11.34 -5.02
N THR A 249 -12.01 11.39 -6.29
CA THR A 249 -13.28 10.80 -6.73
C THR A 249 -13.15 9.28 -6.78
N LEU A 250 -14.10 8.58 -6.16
CA LEU A 250 -14.20 7.13 -6.23
C LEU A 250 -14.78 6.71 -7.58
N ASN A 251 -14.12 5.79 -8.27
CA ASN A 251 -14.67 5.12 -9.43
C ASN A 251 -15.67 4.01 -9.03
N ALA A 252 -16.33 3.39 -10.01
CA ALA A 252 -17.33 2.34 -9.79
C ALA A 252 -16.79 1.11 -9.01
N ASN A 253 -15.47 0.91 -9.02
CA ASN A 253 -14.79 -0.19 -8.33
C ASN A 253 -14.25 0.23 -6.95
N GLY A 254 -14.56 1.42 -6.47
CA GLY A 254 -14.13 1.91 -5.16
C GLY A 254 -12.68 2.40 -5.09
N PHE A 255 -12.06 2.71 -6.23
CA PHE A 255 -10.71 3.28 -6.28
C PHE A 255 -10.71 4.76 -6.62
N THR A 256 -9.79 5.52 -6.03
CA THR A 256 -9.42 6.86 -6.52
C THR A 256 -8.29 6.75 -7.54
N GLN A 257 -8.31 7.64 -8.54
CA GLN A 257 -7.23 7.76 -9.50
C GLN A 257 -6.22 8.80 -9.02
N GLN A 258 -4.94 8.45 -9.04
CA GLN A 258 -3.85 9.37 -8.76
C GLN A 258 -2.87 9.39 -9.93
N PHE A 259 -2.70 10.56 -10.54
CA PHE A 259 -1.83 10.77 -11.69
C PHE A 259 -0.45 11.27 -11.27
N GLU A 260 0.57 10.87 -12.00
CA GLU A 260 1.93 11.37 -11.84
C GLU A 260 2.19 12.53 -12.80
N ILE A 261 2.60 13.67 -12.24
CA ILE A 261 3.03 14.85 -12.99
C ILE A 261 4.53 14.98 -12.76
N ARG A 262 5.30 15.03 -13.85
CA ARG A 262 6.75 15.17 -13.79
C ARG A 262 7.16 16.42 -14.54
N GLY A 263 8.17 17.10 -14.03
CA GLY A 263 8.84 18.20 -14.71
C GLY A 263 10.34 18.10 -14.49
N ALA A 264 11.12 18.46 -15.50
CA ALA A 264 12.56 18.49 -15.40
C ALA A 264 13.17 19.50 -16.36
N LYS A 265 14.30 20.05 -15.96
CA LYS A 265 15.14 20.93 -16.75
C LYS A 265 16.58 20.43 -16.66
N VAL A 266 17.27 20.32 -17.78
CA VAL A 266 18.68 19.91 -17.87
C VAL A 266 19.41 20.96 -18.70
N ASN A 267 20.44 21.57 -18.14
CA ASN A 267 21.20 22.66 -18.77
C ASN A 267 20.29 23.77 -19.33
N GLY A 268 19.21 24.10 -18.62
CA GLY A 268 18.26 25.12 -19.01
C GLY A 268 17.15 24.66 -19.96
N VAL A 269 17.20 23.44 -20.47
CA VAL A 269 16.24 22.90 -21.43
C VAL A 269 15.20 22.03 -20.73
N ALA A 270 13.92 22.38 -20.90
CA ALA A 270 12.80 21.59 -20.41
C ALA A 270 12.76 20.22 -21.10
N GLN A 271 12.50 19.17 -20.33
CA GLN A 271 12.51 17.79 -20.83
C GLN A 271 11.12 17.36 -21.31
N GLY A 272 11.08 16.69 -22.47
CA GLY A 272 9.84 16.14 -23.02
C GLY A 272 9.37 14.86 -22.33
N ARG A 273 8.15 14.42 -22.65
CA ARG A 273 7.45 13.28 -22.01
C ARG A 273 8.30 12.00 -21.94
N THR A 274 8.96 11.60 -23.03
CA THR A 274 9.78 10.37 -23.07
C THR A 274 10.96 10.43 -22.11
N ALA A 275 11.58 11.60 -21.92
CA ALA A 275 12.68 11.78 -20.97
C ALA A 275 12.19 11.81 -19.51
N LEU A 276 10.97 12.29 -19.26
CA LEU A 276 10.35 12.32 -17.94
C LEU A 276 9.86 10.94 -17.48
N PHE A 277 9.46 10.08 -18.42
CA PHE A 277 8.95 8.73 -18.17
C PHE A 277 9.74 7.69 -18.95
N PRO A 278 11.05 7.51 -18.72
CA PRO A 278 11.92 6.71 -19.58
C PRO A 278 11.71 5.19 -19.43
N SER A 279 11.15 4.76 -18.28
CA SER A 279 10.94 3.36 -17.93
C SER A 279 9.67 2.78 -18.55
N VAL A 280 9.70 1.46 -18.82
CA VAL A 280 8.58 0.67 -19.33
C VAL A 280 8.50 -0.59 -18.50
N THR A 281 7.31 -0.97 -18.07
CA THR A 281 7.07 -2.10 -17.17
C THR A 281 6.22 -3.16 -17.86
N LEU A 282 6.52 -4.42 -17.60
CA LEU A 282 5.73 -5.54 -18.09
C LEU A 282 4.45 -5.67 -17.25
N THR A 283 3.32 -5.44 -17.89
CA THR A 283 1.98 -5.60 -17.28
C THR A 283 1.36 -6.92 -17.74
N SER A 284 0.14 -7.24 -17.28
CA SER A 284 -0.63 -8.39 -17.79
C SER A 284 -1.04 -8.25 -19.27
N THR A 285 -0.96 -7.04 -19.84
CA THR A 285 -1.31 -6.73 -21.24
C THR A 285 -0.09 -6.34 -22.08
N GLY A 286 1.10 -6.80 -21.68
CA GLY A 286 2.37 -6.49 -22.32
C GLY A 286 3.09 -5.29 -21.73
N TRP A 287 4.15 -4.86 -22.43
CA TRP A 287 4.96 -3.71 -22.05
C TRP A 287 4.17 -2.41 -22.10
N LYS A 288 4.16 -1.66 -21.00
CA LYS A 288 3.51 -0.35 -20.91
C LYS A 288 4.45 0.69 -20.33
N ARG A 289 4.46 1.86 -20.96
CA ARG A 289 5.03 3.07 -20.38
C ARG A 289 3.97 3.65 -19.43
N CYS A 290 4.25 3.59 -18.13
CA CYS A 290 3.35 4.10 -17.12
C CYS A 290 3.64 5.57 -16.88
N ASP A 291 3.12 6.38 -17.80
CA ASP A 291 3.33 7.81 -17.87
C ASP A 291 2.15 8.60 -17.27
N ALA A 292 2.11 9.91 -17.53
CA ALA A 292 1.14 10.83 -16.93
C ALA A 292 -0.33 10.48 -17.22
N ASP A 293 -0.63 9.65 -18.22
CA ASP A 293 -2.00 9.28 -18.59
C ASP A 293 -2.43 7.96 -17.91
N VAL A 294 -1.50 7.24 -17.28
CA VAL A 294 -1.76 5.98 -16.60
C VAL A 294 -1.86 6.23 -15.09
N PRO A 295 -3.07 6.22 -14.50
CA PRO A 295 -3.22 6.48 -13.08
C PRO A 295 -2.70 5.32 -12.23
N ARG A 296 -2.22 5.67 -11.04
CA ARG A 296 -2.21 4.75 -9.90
C ARG A 296 -3.64 4.64 -9.38
N LEU A 297 -4.10 3.45 -9.04
CA LEU A 297 -5.39 3.24 -8.41
C LEU A 297 -5.18 3.02 -6.91
N LEU A 298 -5.88 3.76 -6.07
CA LEU A 298 -5.76 3.68 -4.62
C LEU A 298 -7.12 3.35 -4.01
N THR A 299 -7.15 2.45 -3.03
CA THR A 299 -8.35 2.35 -2.18
C THR A 299 -8.41 3.53 -1.22
N ARG A 300 -9.61 3.85 -0.73
CA ARG A 300 -9.79 4.82 0.35
C ARG A 300 -9.81 4.11 1.69
N GLY A 301 -9.30 4.80 2.70
CA GLY A 301 -9.05 4.25 4.03
C GLY A 301 -7.58 4.21 4.34
N ASN A 302 -7.26 3.83 5.57
CA ASN A 302 -5.90 3.71 6.07
C ASN A 302 -5.89 2.57 7.10
N PRO A 303 -5.20 1.44 6.87
CA PRO A 303 -4.36 1.09 5.70
C PRO A 303 -5.13 0.98 4.38
N GLY A 304 -4.44 0.89 3.24
CA GLY A 304 -5.06 0.72 1.92
C GLY A 304 -4.11 0.21 0.86
N LEU A 305 -4.68 -0.17 -0.29
CA LEU A 305 -3.96 -0.68 -1.45
C LEU A 305 -3.61 0.43 -2.43
N THR A 306 -2.48 0.26 -3.11
CA THR A 306 -2.12 1.04 -4.29
C THR A 306 -1.68 0.11 -5.42
N TYR A 307 -2.42 0.16 -6.54
CA TYR A 307 -2.05 -0.47 -7.79
C TYR A 307 -1.31 0.54 -8.66
N GLN A 308 -0.10 0.19 -9.07
CA GLN A 308 0.70 1.00 -9.98
C GLN A 308 0.74 0.34 -11.36
N CYS A 309 0.82 1.17 -12.39
CA CYS A 309 1.12 0.72 -13.74
C CYS A 309 0.19 -0.41 -14.21
N GLN A 310 -1.12 -0.17 -14.14
CA GLN A 310 -2.17 -1.16 -14.46
C GLN A 310 -2.12 -2.43 -13.60
N GLY A 311 -1.66 -2.31 -12.35
CA GLY A 311 -1.61 -3.43 -11.40
C GLY A 311 -0.40 -4.35 -11.57
N SER A 312 0.59 -3.99 -12.40
CA SER A 312 1.85 -4.74 -12.47
C SER A 312 2.63 -4.72 -11.15
N THR A 313 2.42 -3.67 -10.34
CA THR A 313 2.96 -3.57 -8.99
C THR A 313 1.85 -3.21 -8.03
N THR A 314 1.73 -3.96 -6.94
CA THR A 314 0.73 -3.72 -5.89
C THR A 314 1.44 -3.43 -4.58
N TYR A 315 1.01 -2.38 -3.89
CA TYR A 315 1.45 -2.05 -2.55
C TYR A 315 0.26 -2.10 -1.60
N LEU A 316 0.50 -2.61 -0.40
CA LEU A 316 -0.36 -2.43 0.75
C LEU A 316 0.39 -1.55 1.74
N GLY A 317 -0.28 -0.60 2.38
CA GLY A 317 0.41 0.30 3.29
C GLY A 317 -0.52 1.20 4.05
N PHE A 318 0.05 1.98 4.95
CA PHE A 318 -0.67 2.94 5.77
C PHE A 318 0.15 4.22 5.92
N THR A 319 -0.52 5.27 6.36
CA THR A 319 0.11 6.55 6.65
C THR A 319 -0.03 6.86 8.13
N LEU A 320 1.04 7.35 8.74
CA LEU A 320 0.97 7.94 10.06
C LEU A 320 0.18 9.26 9.99
N THR A 321 -0.25 9.76 11.16
CA THR A 321 -0.86 11.09 11.26
C THR A 321 0.09 12.13 10.65
N PRO A 322 -0.35 12.90 9.64
CA PRO A 322 0.50 13.91 9.02
C PRO A 322 0.97 14.95 10.04
N THR A 323 2.25 15.29 10.00
CA THR A 323 2.84 16.35 10.82
C THR A 323 2.54 17.70 10.18
N ASP A 324 1.97 18.64 10.94
CA ASP A 324 1.87 20.04 10.51
C ASP A 324 3.27 20.66 10.48
N VAL A 325 3.63 21.27 9.35
CA VAL A 325 4.90 21.96 9.17
C VAL A 325 4.74 23.45 8.91
N SER A 326 3.52 23.98 9.05
CA SER A 326 3.22 25.40 8.92
C SER A 326 4.10 26.24 9.85
N GLY A 327 4.69 27.32 9.32
CA GLY A 327 5.60 28.21 10.04
C GLY A 327 7.01 27.66 10.29
N ARG A 328 7.28 26.37 10.00
CA ARG A 328 8.63 25.81 10.12
C ARG A 328 9.52 26.26 8.97
N SER A 329 10.81 26.41 9.24
CA SER A 329 11.85 26.66 8.24
C SER A 329 11.83 25.60 7.14
N MET A 330 11.86 26.04 5.88
CA MET A 330 11.96 25.13 4.74
C MET A 330 13.25 24.32 4.78
N ALA A 331 14.36 24.92 5.21
CA ALA A 331 15.65 24.25 5.32
C ALA A 331 15.62 23.12 6.35
N ASP A 332 14.99 23.34 7.50
CA ASP A 332 14.93 22.35 8.58
C ASP A 332 14.10 21.13 8.19
N VAL A 333 12.94 21.36 7.56
CA VAL A 333 12.08 20.27 7.08
C VAL A 333 12.74 19.53 5.91
N VAL A 334 13.42 20.23 5.00
CA VAL A 334 14.21 19.59 3.93
C VAL A 334 15.33 18.73 4.52
N SER A 335 15.98 19.19 5.59
CA SER A 335 16.98 18.40 6.32
C SER A 335 16.35 17.13 6.93
N GLN A 336 15.19 17.28 7.60
CA GLN A 336 14.43 16.15 8.14
C GLN A 336 14.04 15.13 7.05
N LEU A 337 13.59 15.61 5.89
CA LEU A 337 13.25 14.74 4.74
C LEU A 337 14.46 14.03 4.13
N ARG A 338 15.70 14.47 4.40
CA ARG A 338 16.90 13.75 3.96
C ARG A 338 17.30 12.67 4.95
N THR A 339 17.15 12.95 6.24
CA THR A 339 17.54 12.02 7.31
C THR A 339 16.52 10.92 7.52
N GLY A 340 15.23 11.22 7.35
CA GLY A 340 14.14 10.28 7.66
C GLY A 340 13.62 10.44 9.08
N ASP A 341 12.85 9.42 9.51
CA ASP A 341 12.25 9.29 10.83
C ASP A 341 13.13 8.41 11.74
N PRO A 342 13.76 8.98 12.78
CA PRO A 342 14.68 8.23 13.64
C PRO A 342 14.05 7.03 14.35
N GLN A 343 12.74 7.03 14.61
CA GLN A 343 12.07 5.90 15.27
C GLN A 343 11.89 4.72 14.32
N LEU A 344 11.58 5.01 13.05
CA LEU A 344 11.47 3.99 12.01
C LEU A 344 12.83 3.43 11.63
N ASP A 345 13.86 4.29 11.60
CA ASP A 345 15.25 3.87 11.39
C ASP A 345 15.73 2.96 12.52
N ALA A 346 15.39 3.27 13.78
CA ALA A 346 15.71 2.41 14.93
C ALA A 346 14.96 1.07 14.93
N SER A 347 13.91 0.95 14.11
CA SER A 347 13.14 -0.28 13.88
C SER A 347 13.59 -1.01 12.61
N ASP A 348 14.75 -0.63 12.04
CA ASP A 348 15.33 -1.18 10.81
C ASP A 348 14.40 -1.10 9.58
N ILE A 349 13.45 -0.15 9.56
CA ILE A 349 12.57 0.06 8.40
C ILE A 349 13.31 0.98 7.42
N PRO A 350 13.63 0.53 6.19
CA PRO A 350 14.38 1.34 5.24
C PRO A 350 13.63 2.60 4.78
N TYR A 351 14.35 3.72 4.79
CA TYR A 351 13.87 4.99 4.27
C TYR A 351 14.12 5.14 2.75
N ASP A 352 13.06 5.38 1.97
CA ASP A 352 13.16 5.79 0.56
C ASP A 352 13.30 7.32 0.49
N ALA A 353 14.54 7.80 0.57
CA ALA A 353 14.86 9.22 0.51
C ALA A 353 14.72 9.76 -0.92
N THR A 354 13.77 10.66 -1.14
CA THR A 354 13.42 11.11 -2.50
C THR A 354 13.52 12.63 -2.72
N LEU A 355 13.93 13.40 -1.71
CA LEU A 355 14.13 14.85 -1.80
C LEU A 355 15.60 15.23 -1.62
N SER A 356 16.18 15.87 -2.64
CA SER A 356 17.55 16.39 -2.61
C SER A 356 17.60 17.80 -3.20
N ILE A 357 18.25 18.72 -2.46
CA ILE A 357 18.57 20.09 -2.89
C ILE A 357 20.09 20.26 -2.67
N ALA A 358 20.85 20.40 -3.75
CA ALA A 358 22.32 20.37 -3.70
C ALA A 358 22.90 21.46 -2.79
N ASP A 359 22.35 22.67 -2.86
CA ASP A 359 22.69 23.78 -1.98
C ASP A 359 21.43 24.21 -1.18
N PRO A 360 21.29 23.80 0.09
CA PRO A 360 20.14 24.20 0.91
C PRO A 360 20.07 25.70 1.21
N SER A 361 21.16 26.45 1.07
CA SER A 361 21.19 27.88 1.40
C SER A 361 20.26 28.71 0.52
N VAL A 362 19.91 28.20 -0.67
CA VAL A 362 18.92 28.80 -1.59
C VAL A 362 17.53 28.94 -0.98
N LEU A 363 17.23 28.20 0.10
CA LEU A 363 15.96 28.29 0.82
C LEU A 363 15.91 29.52 1.75
N GLY A 364 17.07 30.08 2.12
CA GLY A 364 17.18 31.23 3.02
C GLY A 364 16.36 31.05 4.31
N ASN A 365 15.63 32.10 4.68
CA ASN A 365 14.74 32.11 5.85
C ASN A 365 13.28 31.77 5.48
N ALA A 366 13.05 31.12 4.33
CA ALA A 366 11.70 30.78 3.90
C ALA A 366 11.05 29.78 4.87
N VAL A 367 9.76 29.96 5.12
CA VAL A 367 8.96 29.10 5.99
C VAL A 367 7.78 28.52 5.22
N PHE A 368 7.30 27.36 5.64
CA PHE A 368 6.10 26.77 5.07
C PHE A 368 4.84 27.57 5.45
N PRO A 369 3.92 27.83 4.50
CA PRO A 369 2.66 28.51 4.80
C PRO A 369 1.69 27.60 5.56
N ALA A 370 0.62 28.20 6.10
CA ALA A 370 -0.47 27.47 6.75
C ALA A 370 -1.07 26.38 5.84
N GLY A 371 -1.37 25.22 6.43
CA GLY A 371 -1.89 24.05 5.72
C GLY A 371 -0.80 23.19 5.06
N SER A 372 0.47 23.46 5.34
CA SER A 372 1.59 22.63 4.91
C SER A 372 1.74 21.42 5.82
N THR A 373 1.80 20.22 5.26
CA THR A 373 1.98 18.99 6.04
C THR A 373 3.05 18.11 5.44
N MET A 374 3.69 17.33 6.31
CA MET A 374 4.59 16.24 5.97
C MET A 374 3.93 14.92 6.36
N ARG A 375 3.80 14.00 5.41
CA ARG A 375 3.16 12.70 5.61
C ARG A 375 4.18 11.58 5.54
N THR A 376 4.24 10.76 6.58
CA THR A 376 4.99 9.49 6.58
C THR A 376 4.07 8.36 6.11
N GLY A 377 4.46 7.69 5.04
CA GLY A 377 3.76 6.52 4.50
C GLY A 377 4.65 5.29 4.57
N ILE A 378 4.12 4.21 5.14
CA ILE A 378 4.76 2.90 5.26
C ILE A 378 4.06 1.97 4.29
N SER A 379 4.82 1.21 3.51
CA SER A 379 4.27 0.32 2.50
C SER A 379 5.09 -0.94 2.32
N ILE A 380 4.38 -2.02 2.01
CA ILE A 380 4.91 -3.31 1.63
C ILE A 380 4.51 -3.60 0.18
N GLN A 381 5.45 -4.12 -0.61
CA GLN A 381 5.14 -4.59 -1.95
C GLN A 381 4.59 -6.01 -1.90
N LEU A 382 3.45 -6.23 -2.56
CA LEU A 382 2.84 -7.54 -2.68
C LEU A 382 3.23 -8.19 -4.00
N GLY A 383 3.39 -9.51 -3.99
CA GLY A 383 3.78 -10.28 -5.16
C GLY A 383 5.22 -10.00 -5.62
N SER A 384 5.60 -10.64 -6.73
CA SER A 384 6.92 -10.41 -7.31
C SER A 384 7.00 -9.07 -8.04
N PRO A 385 8.12 -8.35 -7.96
CA PRO A 385 8.36 -7.17 -8.80
C PRO A 385 8.22 -7.52 -10.29
N PRO A 386 7.59 -6.64 -11.10
CA PRO A 386 7.48 -6.86 -12.53
C PRO A 386 8.84 -6.69 -13.22
N ALA A 387 8.98 -7.29 -14.40
CA ALA A 387 10.07 -6.98 -15.30
C ALA A 387 9.94 -5.52 -15.80
N PHE A 388 11.05 -4.83 -15.97
CA PHE A 388 11.11 -3.46 -16.45
C PHE A 388 12.29 -3.22 -17.39
N ILE A 389 12.08 -2.35 -18.39
CA ILE A 389 13.12 -1.65 -19.13
C ILE A 389 13.36 -0.35 -18.38
N ASN A 390 14.58 -0.12 -17.90
CA ASN A 390 14.89 1.02 -17.03
C ASN A 390 14.79 2.34 -17.78
N ASN A 391 15.36 2.38 -18.98
CA ASN A 391 15.36 3.58 -19.81
C ASN A 391 15.41 3.21 -21.29
N THR A 392 14.35 3.54 -22.02
CA THR A 392 14.24 3.24 -23.47
C THR A 392 15.26 3.98 -24.35
N ASN A 393 16.05 4.90 -23.82
CA ASN A 393 17.15 5.51 -24.57
C ASN A 393 18.46 4.73 -24.42
N SER A 394 18.77 4.22 -23.22
CA SER A 394 20.05 3.59 -22.91
C SER A 394 20.02 2.06 -22.95
N ASP A 395 18.84 1.45 -22.78
CA ASP A 395 18.70 -0.01 -22.75
C ASP A 395 18.47 -0.64 -24.13
N ARG A 396 18.34 0.19 -25.18
CA ARG A 396 18.14 -0.29 -26.54
C ARG A 396 19.38 -1.02 -27.04
N ILE A 397 19.18 -2.17 -27.68
CA ILE A 397 20.27 -2.98 -28.24
C ILE A 397 20.32 -2.79 -29.75
N GLY A 398 21.22 -1.92 -30.21
CA GLY A 398 21.44 -1.68 -31.64
C GLY A 398 20.18 -1.39 -32.45
N ALA A 399 20.23 -1.70 -33.74
CA ALA A 399 19.11 -1.58 -34.66
C ALA A 399 18.49 -2.95 -34.99
N VAL A 400 18.26 -3.79 -33.99
CA VAL A 400 17.57 -5.08 -34.13
C VAL A 400 16.11 -4.99 -33.69
N ALA A 401 15.23 -5.68 -34.42
CA ALA A 401 13.78 -5.64 -34.21
C ALA A 401 13.21 -6.91 -33.57
N ARG A 402 13.91 -8.04 -33.70
CA ARG A 402 13.51 -9.34 -33.15
C ARG A 402 14.63 -9.95 -32.30
N LEU A 403 14.27 -10.86 -31.40
CA LEU A 403 15.25 -11.56 -30.55
C LEU A 403 16.11 -12.53 -31.36
N GLU A 404 15.59 -13.09 -32.45
CA GLU A 404 16.34 -13.92 -33.38
C GLU A 404 17.40 -13.09 -34.13
N ASP A 405 17.04 -11.85 -34.52
CA ASP A 405 17.97 -10.92 -35.16
C ASP A 405 19.07 -10.49 -34.18
N LEU A 406 18.74 -10.31 -32.89
CA LEU A 406 19.72 -10.08 -31.84
C LEU A 406 20.73 -11.23 -31.76
N ILE A 407 20.26 -12.48 -31.74
CA ILE A 407 21.12 -13.66 -31.67
C ILE A 407 22.07 -13.71 -32.88
N ALA A 408 21.55 -13.44 -34.09
CA ALA A 408 22.35 -13.41 -35.30
C ALA A 408 23.33 -12.22 -35.39
N ALA A 409 22.99 -11.08 -34.79
CA ALA A 409 23.81 -9.86 -34.82
C ALA A 409 25.02 -9.91 -33.88
N PHE A 410 24.98 -10.72 -32.82
CA PHE A 410 26.03 -10.80 -31.81
C PHE A 410 26.57 -12.22 -31.61
N PRO A 411 27.10 -12.90 -32.64
CA PRO A 411 27.70 -14.22 -32.50
C PRO A 411 29.05 -14.12 -31.77
N THR A 412 29.42 -15.16 -31.00
CA THR A 412 30.73 -15.18 -30.31
C THR A 412 31.92 -15.07 -31.26
N SER A 413 31.78 -15.51 -32.51
CA SER A 413 32.81 -15.35 -33.56
C SER A 413 33.06 -13.90 -33.97
N GLY A 414 32.16 -12.97 -33.66
CA GLY A 414 32.27 -11.54 -33.95
C GLY A 414 32.85 -10.70 -32.82
N VAL A 415 33.15 -11.32 -31.67
CA VAL A 415 33.60 -10.59 -30.46
C VAL A 415 35.05 -10.14 -30.59
N ASN A 416 35.27 -8.84 -30.45
CA ASN A 416 36.59 -8.25 -30.25
C ASN A 416 36.79 -7.98 -28.75
N LEU A 417 37.76 -8.66 -28.15
CA LEU A 417 38.03 -8.55 -26.73
C LEU A 417 38.66 -7.21 -26.34
N ALA A 418 39.36 -6.53 -27.24
CA ALA A 418 40.03 -5.27 -26.90
C ALA A 418 39.04 -4.10 -26.67
N ASP A 419 37.92 -4.09 -27.39
CA ASP A 419 37.00 -2.94 -27.44
C ASP A 419 35.51 -3.32 -27.31
N ALA A 420 35.23 -4.56 -26.92
CA ALA A 420 33.90 -5.13 -26.76
C ALA A 420 33.00 -5.13 -28.01
N ARG A 421 33.51 -4.77 -29.20
CA ARG A 421 32.72 -4.82 -30.44
C ARG A 421 32.24 -6.26 -30.69
N GLY A 422 31.04 -6.38 -31.23
CA GLY A 422 30.39 -7.69 -31.43
C GLY A 422 29.73 -8.29 -30.18
N THR A 423 29.68 -7.55 -29.06
CA THR A 423 28.90 -7.94 -27.87
C THR A 423 27.63 -7.11 -27.70
N ALA A 424 26.57 -7.73 -27.20
CA ALA A 424 25.35 -7.07 -26.78
C ALA A 424 25.51 -6.43 -25.39
N SER A 425 25.00 -5.20 -25.25
CA SER A 425 25.01 -4.42 -24.00
C SER A 425 23.86 -4.82 -23.07
N GLY A 426 23.67 -4.06 -21.98
CA GLY A 426 22.46 -4.14 -21.14
C GLY A 426 22.47 -5.19 -20.03
N MET A 427 23.56 -5.94 -19.87
CA MET A 427 23.70 -6.89 -18.75
C MET A 427 24.03 -6.18 -17.43
N GLY A 428 24.58 -4.96 -17.49
CA GLY A 428 24.77 -4.07 -16.35
C GLY A 428 26.16 -4.19 -15.72
N PRO A 429 26.47 -3.33 -14.74
CA PRO A 429 27.76 -3.34 -14.06
C PRO A 429 27.95 -4.61 -13.24
N LEU A 430 29.16 -5.16 -13.29
CA LEU A 430 29.63 -6.18 -12.35
C LEU A 430 30.14 -5.51 -11.08
N ASP A 431 30.83 -4.37 -11.19
CA ASP A 431 31.31 -3.54 -10.07
C ASP A 431 31.51 -2.09 -10.54
N ALA A 432 32.33 -1.30 -9.84
CA ALA A 432 32.56 0.11 -10.15
C ALA A 432 33.35 0.35 -11.46
N THR A 433 34.14 -0.62 -11.91
CA THR A 433 35.04 -0.51 -13.08
C THR A 433 34.77 -1.56 -14.14
N HIS A 434 33.88 -2.51 -13.89
CA HIS A 434 33.57 -3.59 -14.83
C HIS A 434 32.08 -3.67 -15.19
N VAL A 435 31.82 -4.02 -16.45
CA VAL A 435 30.47 -4.22 -17.01
C VAL A 435 30.35 -5.59 -17.68
N LEU A 436 29.19 -6.21 -17.51
CA LEU A 436 28.87 -7.45 -18.20
C LEU A 436 28.39 -7.19 -19.63
N ARG A 437 28.79 -8.07 -20.53
CA ARG A 437 28.39 -8.13 -21.94
C ARG A 437 28.00 -9.56 -22.31
N ALA A 438 27.21 -9.74 -23.37
CA ALA A 438 26.82 -11.06 -23.85
C ALA A 438 27.05 -11.20 -25.37
N ALA A 439 27.37 -12.40 -25.81
CA ALA A 439 27.30 -12.81 -27.22
C ALA A 439 26.77 -14.24 -27.31
N PHE A 440 26.26 -14.63 -28.47
CA PHE A 440 25.53 -15.88 -28.64
C PHE A 440 26.41 -16.94 -29.29
N VAL A 441 26.56 -18.08 -28.61
CA VAL A 441 27.29 -19.25 -29.13
C VAL A 441 26.43 -19.96 -30.18
N ASN A 442 25.13 -20.08 -29.89
CA ASN A 442 24.12 -20.68 -30.74
C ASN A 442 22.72 -20.18 -30.32
N SER A 443 21.66 -20.78 -30.87
CA SER A 443 20.25 -20.41 -30.61
C SER A 443 19.74 -20.69 -29.19
N SER A 444 20.56 -21.26 -28.31
CA SER A 444 20.16 -21.64 -26.94
C SER A 444 21.23 -21.36 -25.87
N THR A 445 22.43 -20.94 -26.27
CA THR A 445 23.57 -20.73 -25.38
C THR A 445 24.23 -19.39 -25.64
N ALA A 446 24.43 -18.59 -24.59
CA ALA A 446 25.15 -17.34 -24.63
C ALA A 446 26.44 -17.42 -23.81
N GLN A 447 27.46 -16.70 -24.24
CA GLN A 447 28.71 -16.45 -23.53
C GLN A 447 28.64 -15.04 -22.94
N PHE A 448 28.88 -14.94 -21.63
CA PHE A 448 29.10 -13.67 -20.96
C PHE A 448 30.57 -13.29 -20.99
N TYR A 449 30.81 -11.99 -21.00
CA TYR A 449 32.12 -11.35 -20.92
C TYR A 449 32.09 -10.30 -19.83
N VAL A 450 33.20 -10.15 -19.13
CA VAL A 450 33.46 -9.02 -18.22
C VAL A 450 34.39 -8.08 -18.95
N CYS A 451 34.02 -6.81 -19.07
CA CYS A 451 34.83 -5.77 -19.71
C CYS A 451 35.10 -4.65 -18.71
N GLU A 452 36.30 -4.06 -18.77
CA GLU A 452 36.61 -2.82 -18.07
C GLU A 452 35.84 -1.64 -18.69
N GLY A 453 35.57 -0.60 -17.91
CA GLY A 453 34.92 0.61 -18.39
C GLY A 453 34.66 1.64 -17.30
N THR A 454 34.31 2.86 -17.72
CA THR A 454 34.13 3.99 -16.82
C THR A 454 32.67 4.11 -16.38
N GLY A 455 32.42 3.84 -15.09
CA GLY A 455 31.11 4.06 -14.47
C GLY A 455 30.74 5.55 -14.37
N PRO A 456 29.43 5.88 -14.26
CA PRO A 456 28.29 4.97 -14.19
C PRO A 456 27.70 4.60 -15.56
N ALA A 457 28.17 5.23 -16.65
CA ALA A 457 27.60 5.03 -17.98
C ALA A 457 28.13 3.78 -18.70
N PHE A 458 29.38 3.37 -18.40
CA PHE A 458 30.06 2.24 -19.06
C PHE A 458 29.95 2.29 -20.59
N ALA A 459 30.12 3.51 -21.13
CA ALA A 459 30.00 3.81 -22.55
C ALA A 459 31.27 3.40 -23.35
N ASP A 460 32.34 3.06 -22.66
CA ASP A 460 33.69 2.78 -23.12
C ASP A 460 34.17 1.37 -22.71
N PRO A 461 33.41 0.30 -22.98
CA PRO A 461 33.83 -1.05 -22.63
C PRO A 461 35.12 -1.45 -23.38
N HIS A 462 36.10 -2.00 -22.68
CA HIS A 462 37.36 -2.49 -23.25
C HIS A 462 37.93 -3.65 -22.43
N ASP A 463 39.03 -4.24 -22.90
CA ASP A 463 39.77 -5.30 -22.20
C ASP A 463 38.88 -6.42 -21.65
N CYS A 464 37.99 -6.91 -22.51
CA CYS A 464 37.02 -7.94 -22.19
C CYS A 464 37.66 -9.32 -22.03
N THR A 465 37.18 -10.07 -21.06
CA THR A 465 37.54 -11.48 -20.86
C THR A 465 36.30 -12.37 -20.88
N PRO A 466 36.36 -13.59 -21.48
CA PRO A 466 35.28 -14.56 -21.36
C PRO A 466 35.03 -14.91 -19.89
N HIS A 467 33.76 -14.90 -19.50
CA HIS A 467 33.32 -15.30 -18.17
C HIS A 467 32.63 -16.67 -18.24
N SER A 468 31.32 -16.72 -18.04
CA SER A 468 30.53 -17.95 -18.01
C SER A 468 29.64 -18.08 -19.23
N GLN A 469 29.25 -19.32 -19.53
CA GLN A 469 28.15 -19.58 -20.47
C GLN A 469 26.85 -19.82 -19.70
N SER A 470 25.74 -19.48 -20.33
CA SER A 470 24.41 -19.75 -19.81
C SER A 470 23.48 -20.18 -20.93
N ARG A 471 22.60 -21.13 -20.62
CA ARG A 471 21.46 -21.42 -21.48
C ARG A 471 20.50 -20.25 -21.43
N PHE A 472 19.81 -20.01 -22.53
CA PHE A 472 18.71 -19.06 -22.58
C PHE A 472 17.51 -19.67 -23.29
N ARG A 473 16.34 -19.07 -23.01
CA ARG A 473 15.08 -19.40 -23.65
C ARG A 473 14.35 -18.13 -24.06
N ILE A 474 13.54 -18.24 -25.10
CA ILE A 474 12.63 -17.18 -25.54
C ILE A 474 11.22 -17.63 -25.21
N ASP A 475 10.61 -16.98 -24.21
CA ASP A 475 9.24 -17.25 -23.78
C ASP A 475 8.32 -16.07 -24.11
N THR A 476 7.03 -16.35 -24.31
CA THR A 476 6.01 -15.31 -24.29
C THR A 476 5.45 -15.18 -22.88
N VAL A 477 5.72 -14.05 -22.23
CA VAL A 477 5.24 -13.73 -20.88
C VAL A 477 4.38 -12.49 -20.95
N ASN A 478 3.13 -12.58 -20.50
CA ASN A 478 2.14 -11.50 -20.56
C ASN A 478 2.11 -10.77 -21.91
N GLN A 479 2.02 -11.52 -23.02
CA GLN A 479 2.00 -10.99 -24.40
C GLN A 479 3.31 -10.35 -24.90
N ALA A 480 4.41 -10.41 -24.14
CA ALA A 480 5.73 -9.94 -24.57
C ALA A 480 6.70 -11.11 -24.76
N GLN A 481 7.59 -11.03 -25.76
CA GLN A 481 8.68 -12.00 -25.93
C GLN A 481 9.89 -11.60 -25.07
N LEU A 482 10.35 -12.53 -24.24
CA LEU A 482 11.50 -12.35 -23.36
C LEU A 482 12.52 -13.46 -23.61
N LEU A 483 13.73 -13.07 -24.01
CA LEU A 483 14.93 -13.90 -23.94
C LEU A 483 15.44 -13.86 -22.50
N THR A 484 15.32 -14.96 -21.77
CA THR A 484 15.74 -15.09 -20.37
C THR A 484 16.92 -16.06 -20.25
N PHE A 485 17.96 -15.67 -19.51
CA PHE A 485 19.07 -16.58 -19.16
C PHE A 485 18.70 -17.45 -17.97
N ASP A 486 19.03 -18.75 -18.03
CA ASP A 486 18.75 -19.70 -16.93
C ASP A 486 19.61 -19.36 -15.70
N THR A 487 20.88 -19.03 -15.92
CA THR A 487 21.82 -18.53 -14.89
C THR A 487 22.40 -17.20 -15.32
N PHE A 488 22.26 -16.16 -14.50
CA PHE A 488 22.86 -14.86 -14.76
C PHE A 488 24.18 -14.71 -13.97
N PRO A 489 25.32 -14.39 -14.61
CA PRO A 489 26.56 -14.13 -13.90
C PRO A 489 26.54 -12.77 -13.20
N GLY A 490 26.95 -12.70 -11.93
CA GLY A 490 27.14 -11.43 -11.23
C GLY A 490 26.64 -11.42 -9.77
N LEU A 491 27.15 -10.43 -9.03
CA LEU A 491 27.21 -10.23 -7.57
C LEU A 491 26.07 -10.78 -6.68
N ALA A 492 26.40 -11.00 -5.40
CA ALA A 492 25.43 -11.14 -4.29
C ALA A 492 24.32 -10.06 -4.32
N ALA A 493 24.64 -8.82 -4.72
CA ALA A 493 23.69 -7.70 -4.82
C ALA A 493 22.69 -7.79 -5.99
N GLN A 494 22.97 -8.61 -7.02
CA GLN A 494 22.05 -8.89 -8.13
C GLN A 494 21.54 -10.35 -8.09
N ASN A 495 21.90 -11.08 -7.04
CA ASN A 495 21.53 -12.47 -6.87
C ASN A 495 20.00 -12.63 -6.87
N GLY A 496 19.50 -13.57 -7.67
CA GLY A 496 18.06 -13.78 -7.88
C GLY A 496 17.36 -12.79 -8.83
N SER A 497 18.03 -11.74 -9.33
CA SER A 497 17.46 -10.90 -10.39
C SER A 497 17.48 -11.64 -11.73
N ARG A 498 16.36 -11.62 -12.47
CA ARG A 498 16.35 -12.08 -13.87
C ARG A 498 16.69 -10.91 -14.79
N ARG A 499 17.49 -11.18 -15.81
CA ARG A 499 17.85 -10.23 -16.85
C ARG A 499 17.83 -10.91 -18.20
N GLY A 500 17.73 -10.12 -19.24
CA GLY A 500 17.62 -10.63 -20.58
C GLY A 500 17.29 -9.56 -21.58
N TYR A 501 16.77 -10.00 -22.73
CA TYR A 501 16.38 -9.13 -23.82
C TYR A 501 14.90 -9.30 -24.14
N THR A 502 14.26 -8.23 -24.59
CA THR A 502 12.83 -8.24 -24.92
C THR A 502 12.54 -7.33 -26.11
N VAL A 503 11.40 -7.54 -26.76
CA VAL A 503 10.91 -6.66 -27.83
C VAL A 503 9.89 -5.67 -27.26
N TYR A 504 10.11 -4.39 -27.53
CA TYR A 504 9.16 -3.31 -27.25
C TYR A 504 9.17 -2.33 -28.42
N ASP A 505 8.00 -1.92 -28.90
CA ASP A 505 7.86 -0.94 -29.99
C ASP A 505 8.73 -1.25 -31.24
N GLY A 506 8.78 -2.54 -31.62
CA GLY A 506 9.55 -3.01 -32.78
C GLY A 506 11.08 -2.98 -32.62
N GLN A 507 11.58 -2.85 -31.39
CA GLN A 507 13.02 -2.80 -31.09
C GLN A 507 13.36 -3.71 -29.91
N VAL A 508 14.62 -4.15 -29.86
CA VAL A 508 15.12 -4.96 -28.74
C VAL A 508 15.71 -4.10 -27.63
N PHE A 509 15.35 -4.42 -26.39
CA PHE A 509 15.83 -3.77 -25.17
C PHE A 509 16.35 -4.80 -24.18
N ALA A 510 17.31 -4.39 -23.35
CA ALA A 510 17.60 -5.11 -22.12
C ALA A 510 16.50 -4.86 -21.09
N TYR A 511 16.04 -5.92 -20.42
CA TYR A 511 15.11 -5.82 -19.30
C TYR A 511 15.73 -6.40 -18.03
N ARG A 512 15.15 -6.00 -16.90
CA ARG A 512 15.53 -6.43 -15.55
C ARG A 512 14.27 -6.82 -14.80
N GLN A 513 14.34 -7.87 -14.01
CA GLN A 513 13.31 -8.24 -13.06
C GLN A 513 14.01 -8.49 -11.73
N PRO A 514 13.81 -7.63 -10.71
CA PRO A 514 14.34 -7.87 -9.38
C PRO A 514 13.84 -9.21 -8.83
N PRO A 515 14.58 -9.86 -7.90
CA PRO A 515 14.06 -11.01 -7.19
C PRO A 515 12.76 -10.65 -6.46
N ALA A 516 11.94 -11.65 -6.18
CA ALA A 516 10.89 -11.48 -5.18
C ALA A 516 11.55 -11.11 -3.83
N GLY A 517 11.00 -10.11 -3.13
CA GLY A 517 11.60 -9.53 -1.92
C GLY A 517 11.92 -10.59 -0.86
N ILE A 518 12.99 -10.38 -0.10
CA ILE A 518 13.44 -11.30 0.94
C ILE A 518 12.65 -11.01 2.22
N ASN A 519 11.72 -11.88 2.61
CA ASN A 519 10.96 -11.92 3.87
C ASN A 519 10.23 -10.62 4.33
N GLU A 520 9.30 -10.78 5.27
CA GLU A 520 8.41 -9.71 5.75
C GLU A 520 9.17 -8.47 6.28
N GLY A 521 10.24 -8.68 7.05
CA GLY A 521 11.05 -7.61 7.64
C GLY A 521 11.87 -6.78 6.64
N GLN A 522 12.06 -7.22 5.38
CA GLN A 522 12.83 -6.45 4.38
C GLN A 522 11.94 -5.90 3.24
N ALA A 523 10.64 -6.20 3.26
CA ALA A 523 9.69 -5.73 2.25
C ALA A 523 8.97 -4.43 2.65
N ILE A 524 8.99 -4.08 3.94
CA ILE A 524 8.43 -2.82 4.45
C ILE A 524 9.43 -1.70 4.18
N THR A 525 8.98 -0.61 3.58
CA THR A 525 9.74 0.63 3.46
C THR A 525 8.87 1.81 3.87
N TYR A 526 9.50 2.93 4.22
CA TYR A 526 8.77 4.17 4.47
C TYR A 526 9.29 5.32 3.61
N ASN A 527 8.41 6.29 3.39
CA ASN A 527 8.71 7.53 2.69
C ASN A 527 8.04 8.71 3.43
N GLN A 528 8.62 9.90 3.29
CA GLN A 528 8.05 11.14 3.79
C GLN A 528 7.78 12.08 2.62
N ARG A 529 6.59 12.68 2.59
CA ARG A 529 6.17 13.52 1.45
C ARG A 529 5.50 14.79 1.93
N LEU A 530 5.88 15.90 1.32
CA LEU A 530 5.21 17.19 1.45
C LEU A 530 3.88 17.17 0.68
N ASN A 531 2.84 17.79 1.24
CA ASN A 531 1.57 17.97 0.53
C ASN A 531 1.66 19.05 -0.57
N GLY A 532 0.57 19.24 -1.33
CA GLY A 532 0.50 20.21 -2.42
C GLY A 532 0.80 21.65 -2.00
N THR A 533 0.30 22.07 -0.84
CA THR A 533 0.54 23.42 -0.29
C THR A 533 2.02 23.65 0.00
N ALA A 534 2.65 22.70 0.69
CA ALA A 534 4.08 22.75 0.98
C ALA A 534 4.93 22.72 -0.30
N TRP A 535 4.58 21.85 -1.25
CA TRP A 535 5.27 21.80 -2.55
C TRP A 535 5.16 23.11 -3.32
N ALA A 536 3.98 23.71 -3.41
CA ALA A 536 3.80 24.97 -4.14
C ALA A 536 4.71 26.07 -3.57
N ALA A 537 4.79 26.19 -2.25
CA ALA A 537 5.69 27.15 -1.60
C ALA A 537 7.16 26.84 -1.87
N LEU A 538 7.58 25.58 -1.70
CA LEU A 538 8.96 25.15 -1.96
C LEU A 538 9.36 25.38 -3.43
N LYS A 539 8.48 25.06 -4.37
CA LYS A 539 8.66 25.26 -5.80
C LYS A 539 8.90 26.74 -6.14
N THR A 540 8.12 27.64 -5.55
CA THR A 540 8.28 29.09 -5.70
C THR A 540 9.62 29.56 -5.14
N THR A 541 9.99 29.14 -3.92
CA THR A 541 11.28 29.48 -3.30
C THR A 541 12.47 29.03 -4.14
N LEU A 542 12.38 27.85 -4.76
CA LEU A 542 13.43 27.30 -5.62
C LEU A 542 13.47 27.90 -7.04
N GLY A 543 12.52 28.77 -7.40
CA GLY A 543 12.45 29.36 -8.74
C GLY A 543 12.15 28.34 -9.85
N ILE A 544 11.45 27.24 -9.53
CA ILE A 544 11.06 26.22 -10.50
C ILE A 544 9.84 26.71 -11.28
N VAL A 545 10.02 26.90 -12.59
CA VAL A 545 8.96 27.27 -13.54
C VAL A 545 8.48 26.03 -14.32
N ASP A 546 7.19 25.97 -14.63
CA ASP A 546 6.57 24.90 -15.44
C ASP A 546 6.89 25.00 -16.93
#